data_AF-X8ICQ0-F1
#
_entry.id   AF-X8ICQ0-F1
#
_cell.length_a   1.000
_cell.length_b   1.000
_cell.length_c   1.000
_cell.angle_alpha   90.00
_cell.angle_beta   90.00
_cell.angle_gamma   90.00
#
_symmetry.space_group_name_H-M   'P 1'
#
loop_
_entity.id
_entity.type
_entity.pdbx_description
1 polymer ?
#
loop_
_entity_poly.entity_id
_entity_poly.type
_entity_poly.pdbx_seq_one_letter_code
_entity_poly.pdbx_strand_id
1 'polypeptide(L)'
;MLFFIFIIRTSLNIIFFIKYLFFYLTKYKILLYNYLKKEGDNIKKNKAFSTFEIILSILVFSFLMNIAFVKYREFKELRDINEAKTKITEAFYLVSTTSLKQKTKQKLQLDLSAKKITISNKSLKTQEIKLPKDLIYFHTYTSNLNNLELSFTQNGNIAKSFSIYIFNRAKKVRYKISFYGFDRSKFLKINNYRKKKNNEISYSKISDYHKSTNEDRETFYKDWRKE
;
A
#
# COMPACT_ATOMS: atom_id res chain seq x y z
N MET A 1 -9.97 16.73 -24.89
CA MET A 1 -10.07 16.51 -23.42
C MET A 1 -10.62 15.13 -23.07
N LEU A 2 -11.73 14.67 -23.68
CA LEU A 2 -12.32 13.34 -23.41
C LEU A 2 -11.42 12.13 -23.74
N PHE A 3 -10.58 12.22 -24.77
CA PHE A 3 -9.64 11.14 -25.16
C PHE A 3 -8.51 10.93 -24.13
N PHE A 4 -8.07 11.99 -23.46
CA PHE A 4 -7.06 11.91 -22.41
C PHE A 4 -7.59 11.23 -21.13
N ILE A 5 -8.89 11.41 -20.84
CA ILE A 5 -9.57 10.74 -19.72
C ILE A 5 -9.73 9.23 -20.02
N PHE A 6 -9.91 8.85 -21.29
CA PHE A 6 -10.06 7.45 -21.70
C PHE A 6 -8.78 6.63 -21.50
N ILE A 7 -7.61 7.19 -21.83
CA ILE A 7 -6.32 6.49 -21.73
C ILE A 7 -5.92 6.20 -20.28
N ILE A 8 -6.30 7.07 -19.34
CA ILE A 8 -6.03 6.87 -17.90
C ILE A 8 -6.82 5.66 -17.34
N ARG A 9 -7.97 5.34 -17.95
CA ARG A 9 -8.89 4.29 -17.47
C ARG A 9 -8.60 2.91 -18.05
N THR A 10 -7.97 2.84 -19.22
CA THR A 10 -7.67 1.60 -19.91
C THR A 10 -6.23 1.16 -19.64
N SER A 11 -6.03 -0.14 -19.41
CA SER A 11 -4.72 -0.81 -19.40
C SER A 11 -4.07 -0.86 -20.79
N LEU A 12 -4.12 0.26 -21.53
CA LEU A 12 -3.57 0.38 -22.86
C LEU A 12 -2.05 0.29 -22.73
N ASN A 13 -1.48 -0.67 -23.47
CA ASN A 13 -0.06 -0.97 -23.41
C ASN A 13 0.72 0.30 -23.79
N ILE A 14 1.43 0.89 -22.82
CA ILE A 14 2.14 2.18 -22.97
C ILE A 14 3.06 2.15 -24.21
N ILE A 15 3.63 0.99 -24.52
CA ILE A 15 4.44 0.75 -25.72
C ILE A 15 3.65 0.97 -27.01
N PHE A 16 2.40 0.50 -27.07
CA PHE A 16 1.51 0.69 -28.22
C PHE A 16 1.13 2.17 -28.38
N PHE A 17 0.84 2.86 -27.27
CA PHE A 17 0.54 4.30 -27.30
C PHE A 17 1.73 5.13 -27.76
N ILE A 18 2.94 4.84 -27.26
CA ILE A 18 4.17 5.53 -27.68
C ILE A 18 4.43 5.30 -29.17
N LYS A 19 4.29 4.07 -29.67
CA LYS A 19 4.43 3.76 -31.10
C LYS A 19 3.39 4.48 -31.96
N TYR A 20 2.13 4.48 -31.53
CA TYR A 20 1.04 5.17 -32.23
C TYR A 20 1.23 6.68 -32.27
N LEU A 21 1.65 7.27 -31.14
CA LEU A 21 1.97 8.69 -31.06
C LEU A 21 3.13 9.03 -32.00
N PHE A 22 4.23 8.29 -31.95
CA PHE A 22 5.38 8.51 -32.83
C PHE A 22 5.00 8.44 -34.33
N PHE A 23 4.18 7.47 -34.72
CA PHE A 23 3.65 7.36 -36.08
C PHE A 23 2.80 8.56 -36.51
N TYR A 24 1.93 9.05 -35.64
CA TYR A 24 1.13 10.24 -35.94
C TYR A 24 1.99 11.50 -36.04
N LEU A 25 3.02 11.61 -35.21
CA LEU A 25 3.93 12.75 -35.20
C LEU A 25 4.77 12.85 -36.47
N THR A 26 5.27 11.72 -36.98
CA THR A 26 5.98 11.70 -38.27
C THR A 26 5.06 12.05 -39.43
N LYS A 27 3.82 11.54 -39.43
CA LYS A 27 2.83 11.89 -40.46
C LYS A 27 2.41 13.36 -40.42
N TYR A 28 2.20 13.91 -39.22
CA TYR A 28 1.81 15.31 -39.03
C TYR A 28 2.96 16.28 -39.38
N LYS A 29 4.21 15.91 -39.06
CA LYS A 29 5.42 16.63 -39.49
C LYS A 29 5.48 16.79 -41.01
N ILE A 30 5.21 15.71 -41.76
CA ILE A 30 5.20 15.73 -43.24
C ILE A 30 4.06 16.63 -43.76
N LEU A 31 2.86 16.52 -43.20
CA LEU A 31 1.70 17.34 -43.58
C LEU A 31 1.92 18.83 -43.31
N LEU A 32 2.42 19.18 -42.12
CA LEU A 32 2.72 20.55 -41.72
C LEU A 32 3.85 21.14 -42.58
N TYR A 33 4.89 20.35 -42.86
CA TYR A 33 5.97 20.75 -43.78
C TYR A 33 5.43 21.06 -45.18
N ASN A 34 4.56 20.19 -45.72
CA ASN A 34 3.96 20.40 -47.04
C ASN A 34 3.01 21.60 -47.10
N TYR A 35 2.24 21.84 -46.02
CA TYR A 35 1.37 23.01 -45.89
C TYR A 35 2.20 24.31 -45.87
N LEU A 36 3.22 24.37 -45.01
CA LEU A 36 4.09 25.54 -44.86
C LEU A 36 4.98 25.77 -46.10
N LYS A 37 5.34 24.72 -46.86
CA LYS A 37 6.08 24.84 -48.13
C LYS A 37 5.32 25.71 -49.14
N LYS A 38 3.97 25.64 -49.17
CA LYS A 38 3.12 26.42 -50.08
C LYS A 38 3.07 27.93 -49.75
N GLU A 39 3.34 28.35 -48.51
CA GLU A 39 3.22 29.76 -48.05
C GLU A 39 4.52 30.60 -48.17
N GLY A 40 5.53 30.15 -48.92
CA GLY A 40 6.57 31.06 -49.47
C GLY A 40 7.75 31.53 -48.59
N ASP A 41 7.71 31.52 -47.25
CA ASP A 41 8.74 32.24 -46.44
C ASP A 41 9.65 31.35 -45.54
N ASN A 42 10.82 30.92 -46.03
CA ASN A 42 11.64 29.83 -45.43
C ASN A 42 12.17 30.07 -44.00
N ILE A 43 12.35 31.31 -43.56
CA ILE A 43 12.95 31.63 -42.24
C ILE A 43 11.92 31.52 -41.10
N LYS A 44 10.67 31.93 -41.34
CA LYS A 44 9.57 31.76 -40.35
C LYS A 44 9.15 30.29 -40.21
N LYS A 45 9.30 29.49 -41.27
CA LYS A 45 9.00 28.04 -41.30
C LYS A 45 9.85 27.23 -40.31
N ASN A 46 11.17 27.42 -40.31
CA ASN A 46 12.06 26.67 -39.43
C ASN A 46 11.84 27.00 -37.94
N LYS A 47 11.51 28.27 -37.62
CA LYS A 47 11.21 28.69 -36.25
C LYS A 47 9.89 28.11 -35.75
N ALA A 48 8.80 28.25 -36.51
CA ALA A 48 7.49 27.72 -36.11
C ALA A 48 7.49 26.18 -35.98
N PHE A 49 8.19 25.50 -36.90
CA PHE A 49 8.35 24.06 -36.86
C PHE A 49 9.16 23.59 -35.63
N SER A 50 10.25 24.29 -35.32
CA SER A 50 11.04 24.05 -34.10
C SER A 50 10.24 24.31 -32.82
N THR A 51 9.45 25.39 -32.75
CA THR A 51 8.60 25.70 -31.58
C THR A 51 7.53 24.63 -31.35
N PHE A 52 6.89 24.13 -32.42
CA PHE A 52 5.92 23.05 -32.32
C PHE A 52 6.55 21.74 -31.81
N GLU A 53 7.71 21.35 -32.34
CA GLU A 53 8.42 20.15 -31.88
C GLU A 53 8.81 20.24 -30.40
N ILE A 54 9.20 21.42 -29.92
CA ILE A 54 9.51 21.67 -28.51
C ILE A 54 8.26 21.50 -27.64
N ILE A 55 7.14 22.17 -27.98
CA ILE A 55 5.87 22.08 -27.23
C ILE A 55 5.39 20.64 -27.13
N LEU A 56 5.44 19.92 -28.25
CA LEU A 56 5.03 18.53 -28.31
C LEU A 56 5.93 17.63 -27.46
N SER A 57 7.25 17.82 -27.51
CA SER A 57 8.19 17.04 -26.69
C SER A 57 7.93 17.24 -25.21
N ILE A 58 7.63 18.48 -24.78
CA ILE A 58 7.25 18.81 -23.41
C ILE A 58 5.95 18.08 -23.01
N LEU A 59 4.95 18.03 -23.90
CA LEU A 59 3.69 17.32 -23.63
C LEU A 59 3.90 15.81 -23.46
N VAL A 60 4.67 15.18 -24.34
CA VAL A 60 4.98 13.74 -24.24
C VAL A 60 5.76 13.45 -22.96
N PHE A 61 6.78 14.24 -22.65
CA PHE A 61 7.55 14.09 -21.43
C PHE A 61 6.68 14.24 -20.18
N SER A 62 5.82 15.26 -20.14
CA SER A 62 4.89 15.50 -19.03
C SER A 62 3.94 14.32 -18.82
N PHE A 63 3.45 13.71 -19.91
CA PHE A 63 2.61 12.53 -19.86
C PHE A 63 3.34 11.31 -19.29
N LEU A 64 4.57 11.03 -19.76
CA LEU A 64 5.40 9.93 -19.25
C LEU A 64 5.72 10.13 -17.76
N MET A 65 6.08 11.35 -17.36
CA MET A 65 6.33 11.69 -15.96
C MET A 65 5.09 11.46 -15.08
N ASN A 66 3.89 11.76 -15.58
CA ASN A 66 2.65 11.50 -14.85
C ASN A 66 2.42 10.00 -14.60
N ILE A 67 2.57 9.16 -15.63
CA ILE A 67 2.45 7.69 -15.49
C ILE A 67 3.49 7.15 -14.51
N ALA A 68 4.75 7.57 -14.67
CA ALA A 68 5.84 7.16 -13.79
C ALA A 68 5.54 7.53 -12.34
N PHE A 69 5.03 8.74 -12.09
CA PHE A 69 4.65 9.20 -10.77
C PHE A 69 3.52 8.36 -10.15
N VAL A 70 2.47 8.04 -10.91
CA VAL A 70 1.38 7.18 -10.44
C VAL A 70 1.91 5.79 -10.07
N LYS A 71 2.73 5.19 -10.93
CA LYS A 71 3.32 3.86 -10.69
C LYS A 71 4.27 3.86 -9.50
N TYR A 72 5.08 4.91 -9.35
CA TYR A 72 5.95 5.08 -8.20
C TYR A 72 5.16 5.15 -6.89
N ARG A 73 4.04 5.87 -6.87
CA ARG A 73 3.15 5.94 -5.69
C ARG A 73 2.56 4.58 -5.33
N GLU A 74 2.07 3.83 -6.32
CA GLU A 74 1.55 2.46 -6.11
C GLU A 74 2.63 1.52 -5.54
N PHE A 75 3.84 1.59 -6.10
CA PHE A 75 4.98 0.80 -5.65
C PHE A 75 5.39 1.16 -4.22
N LYS A 76 5.52 2.46 -3.92
CA LYS A 76 5.85 2.95 -2.57
C LYS A 76 4.80 2.48 -1.55
N GLU A 77 3.52 2.60 -1.87
CA GLU A 77 2.44 2.12 -1.00
C GLU A 77 2.53 0.61 -0.74
N LEU A 78 2.81 -0.20 -1.76
CA LEU A 78 3.01 -1.64 -1.58
C LEU A 78 4.21 -1.97 -0.69
N ARG A 79 5.32 -1.26 -0.88
CA ARG A 79 6.53 -1.39 -0.04
C ARG A 79 6.21 -1.05 1.41
N ASP A 80 5.54 0.08 1.63
CA ASP A 80 5.14 0.53 2.96
C ASP A 80 4.23 -0.52 3.64
N ILE A 81 3.28 -1.14 2.91
CA ILE A 81 2.42 -2.21 3.46
C ILE A 81 3.25 -3.41 3.90
N ASN A 82 4.21 -3.84 3.08
CA ASN A 82 5.09 -4.96 3.42
C ASN A 82 5.98 -4.64 4.61
N GLU A 83 6.55 -3.43 4.66
CA GLU A 83 7.34 -2.96 5.79
C GLU A 83 6.51 -2.96 7.08
N ALA A 84 5.29 -2.43 7.04
CA ALA A 84 4.38 -2.43 8.19
C ALA A 84 4.06 -3.85 8.67
N LYS A 85 3.76 -4.78 7.73
CA LYS A 85 3.52 -6.19 8.03
C LYS A 85 4.69 -6.80 8.78
N THR A 86 5.89 -6.65 8.23
CA THR A 86 7.13 -7.21 8.78
C THR A 86 7.40 -6.65 10.16
N LYS A 87 7.41 -5.31 10.31
CA LYS A 87 7.66 -4.65 11.61
C LYS A 87 6.68 -5.07 12.70
N ILE A 88 5.39 -5.15 12.38
CA ILE A 88 4.37 -5.60 13.35
C ILE A 88 4.61 -7.06 13.72
N THR A 89 4.81 -7.95 12.73
CA THR A 89 5.00 -9.38 12.98
C THR A 89 6.25 -9.65 13.81
N GLU A 90 7.37 -9.03 13.44
CA GLU A 90 8.66 -9.17 14.13
C GLU A 90 8.63 -8.59 15.54
N ALA A 91 7.99 -7.43 15.75
CA ALA A 91 7.84 -6.86 17.09
C ALA A 91 7.11 -7.82 18.04
N PHE A 92 6.00 -8.42 17.58
CA PHE A 92 5.24 -9.38 18.37
C PHE A 92 6.01 -10.68 18.62
N TYR A 93 6.72 -11.20 17.62
CA TYR A 93 7.57 -12.38 17.79
C TYR A 93 8.74 -12.10 18.74
N LEU A 94 9.37 -10.93 18.65
CA LEU A 94 10.44 -10.53 19.56
C LEU A 94 9.95 -10.55 21.01
N VAL A 95 8.84 -9.87 21.30
CA VAL A 95 8.29 -9.83 22.67
C VAL A 95 7.86 -11.21 23.14
N SER A 96 7.18 -11.98 22.30
CA SER A 96 6.77 -13.36 22.59
C SER A 96 7.97 -14.24 22.95
N THR A 97 8.99 -14.26 22.10
CA THR A 97 10.16 -15.12 22.28
C THR A 97 11.04 -14.67 23.44
N THR A 98 11.20 -13.36 23.65
CA THR A 98 11.92 -12.81 24.82
C THR A 98 11.22 -13.19 26.11
N SER A 99 9.89 -13.02 26.17
CA SER A 99 9.09 -13.38 27.34
C SER A 99 9.22 -14.86 27.69
N LEU A 100 9.18 -15.74 26.67
CA LEU A 100 9.39 -17.17 26.82
C LEU A 100 10.81 -17.52 27.30
N LYS A 101 11.84 -16.99 26.62
CA LYS A 101 13.26 -17.30 26.92
C LYS A 101 13.64 -16.84 28.33
N GLN A 102 13.15 -15.67 28.74
CA GLN A 102 13.45 -15.09 30.06
C GLN A 102 12.49 -15.58 31.15
N LYS A 103 11.39 -16.26 30.80
CA LYS A 103 10.29 -16.63 31.71
C LYS A 103 9.74 -15.43 32.49
N THR A 104 9.73 -14.25 31.87
CA THR A 104 9.24 -13.00 32.45
C THR A 104 8.10 -12.45 31.63
N LYS A 105 7.12 -11.81 32.29
CA LYS A 105 6.07 -11.08 31.58
C LYS A 105 6.67 -9.85 30.90
N GLN A 106 6.32 -9.65 29.64
CA GLN A 106 6.77 -8.51 28.84
C GLN A 106 5.57 -7.71 28.35
N LYS A 107 5.77 -6.43 28.05
CA LYS A 107 4.71 -5.53 27.58
C LYS A 107 5.03 -4.95 26.21
N LEU A 108 4.01 -4.85 25.38
CA LEU A 108 4.04 -4.19 24.08
C LEU A 108 2.90 -3.19 24.03
N GLN A 109 3.21 -1.95 23.67
CA GLN A 109 2.24 -0.91 23.40
C GLN A 109 2.22 -0.61 21.91
N LEU A 110 1.03 -0.56 21.34
CA LEU A 110 0.76 -0.24 19.95
C LEU A 110 -0.05 1.06 19.94
N ASP A 111 0.53 2.11 19.41
CA ASP A 111 -0.13 3.40 19.17
C ASP A 111 -0.30 3.56 17.66
N LEU A 112 -1.51 3.28 17.18
CA LEU A 112 -1.87 3.34 15.77
C LEU A 112 -2.04 4.77 15.26
N SER A 113 -2.32 5.72 16.15
CA SER A 113 -2.43 7.15 15.81
C SER A 113 -1.07 7.76 15.57
N ALA A 114 -0.13 7.53 16.50
CA ALA A 114 1.27 7.92 16.37
C ALA A 114 2.08 6.96 15.47
N LYS A 115 1.47 5.84 15.03
CA LYS A 115 2.05 4.85 14.12
C LYS A 115 3.37 4.31 14.66
N LYS A 116 3.34 3.83 15.90
CA LYS A 116 4.51 3.29 16.59
C LYS A 116 4.18 2.07 17.44
N ILE A 117 5.18 1.23 17.63
CA ILE A 117 5.17 0.13 18.59
C ILE A 117 6.25 0.41 19.61
N THR A 118 5.90 0.37 20.88
CA THR A 118 6.82 0.55 22.00
C THR A 118 6.93 -0.75 22.76
N ILE A 119 8.15 -1.27 22.86
CA ILE A 119 8.45 -2.49 23.62
C ILE A 119 9.17 -2.05 24.89
N SER A 120 8.55 -2.35 26.03
CA SER A 120 9.15 -2.10 27.35
C SER A 120 9.57 -3.42 27.97
N ASN A 121 10.85 -3.53 28.28
CA ASN A 121 11.39 -4.67 29.01
C ASN A 121 12.01 -4.16 30.31
N LYS A 122 11.74 -4.84 31.43
CA LYS A 122 12.27 -4.45 32.75
C LYS A 122 13.80 -4.35 32.78
N SER A 123 14.50 -5.07 31.89
CA SER A 123 15.96 -5.11 31.84
C SER A 123 16.57 -4.31 30.68
N LEU A 124 15.76 -3.70 29.81
CA LEU A 124 16.20 -3.14 28.52
C LEU A 124 15.57 -1.76 28.32
N LYS A 125 16.36 -0.83 27.77
CA LYS A 125 15.88 0.47 27.29
C LYS A 125 14.63 0.26 26.41
N THR A 126 13.66 1.16 26.57
CA THR A 126 12.46 1.19 25.73
C THR A 126 12.86 1.21 24.25
N GLN A 127 12.38 0.24 23.48
CA GLN A 127 12.58 0.19 22.04
C GLN A 127 11.35 0.72 21.32
N GLU A 128 11.54 1.73 20.48
CA GLU A 128 10.48 2.27 19.63
C GLU A 128 10.66 1.83 18.18
N ILE A 129 9.60 1.27 17.60
CA ILE A 129 9.53 0.85 16.20
C ILE A 129 8.51 1.74 15.48
N LYS A 130 8.98 2.55 14.54
CA LYS A 130 8.13 3.43 13.73
C LYS A 130 7.47 2.65 12.59
N LEU A 131 6.16 2.77 12.46
CA LEU A 131 5.38 2.24 11.36
C LEU A 131 5.26 3.27 10.22
N PRO A 132 5.03 2.82 8.97
CA PRO A 132 4.82 3.71 7.83
C PRO A 132 3.71 4.74 8.04
N LYS A 133 4.06 6.01 7.84
CA LYS A 133 3.20 7.16 8.17
C LYS A 133 2.01 7.33 7.24
N ASP A 134 2.05 6.82 6.02
CA ASP A 134 0.99 7.05 5.03
C ASP A 134 -0.11 5.98 5.04
N LEU A 135 0.03 4.96 5.88
CA LEU A 135 -0.94 3.87 6.01
C LEU A 135 -1.94 4.14 7.14
N ILE A 136 -3.06 3.43 7.10
CA ILE A 136 -4.10 3.46 8.13
C ILE A 136 -4.17 2.07 8.76
N TYR A 137 -4.36 2.02 10.07
CA TYR A 137 -4.35 0.79 10.85
C TYR A 137 -5.64 0.68 11.67
N PHE A 138 -6.03 -0.56 11.97
CA PHE A 138 -7.17 -0.88 12.83
C PHE A 138 -6.89 -2.19 13.56
N HIS A 139 -7.26 -2.29 14.83
CA HIS A 139 -7.16 -3.55 15.57
C HIS A 139 -8.50 -3.99 16.14
N THR A 140 -8.67 -5.28 16.41
CA THR A 140 -9.92 -5.86 16.92
C THR A 140 -9.88 -6.23 18.41
N TYR A 141 -8.83 -5.84 19.13
CA TYR A 141 -8.63 -6.26 20.52
C TYR A 141 -9.64 -5.65 21.51
N THR A 142 -9.79 -4.32 21.47
CA THR A 142 -10.62 -3.49 22.35
C THR A 142 -11.46 -2.48 21.54
N SER A 143 -12.42 -1.83 22.20
CA SER A 143 -13.21 -0.72 21.64
C SER A 143 -12.39 0.56 21.40
N ASN A 144 -11.31 0.78 22.18
CA ASN A 144 -10.35 1.85 21.90
C ASN A 144 -9.50 1.44 20.69
N LEU A 145 -9.77 2.03 19.53
CA LEU A 145 -9.16 1.64 18.25
C LEU A 145 -7.73 2.15 18.04
N ASN A 146 -7.28 3.10 18.86
CA ASN A 146 -6.07 3.86 18.59
C ASN A 146 -4.87 3.33 19.38
N ASN A 147 -5.10 2.96 20.64
CA ASN A 147 -4.05 2.53 21.56
C ASN A 147 -4.36 1.16 22.15
N LEU A 148 -3.35 0.30 22.13
CA LEU A 148 -3.43 -1.06 22.59
C LEU A 148 -2.21 -1.39 23.44
N GLU A 149 -2.40 -1.68 24.72
CA GLU A 149 -1.37 -2.27 25.59
C GLU A 149 -1.63 -3.77 25.74
N LEU A 150 -0.60 -4.57 25.46
CA LEU A 150 -0.63 -6.02 25.54
C LEU A 150 0.43 -6.51 26.51
N SER A 151 0.01 -7.39 27.41
CA SER A 151 0.90 -8.14 28.29
C SER A 151 1.08 -9.56 27.79
N PHE A 152 2.32 -9.98 27.63
CA PHE A 152 2.70 -11.33 27.26
C PHE A 152 2.92 -12.15 28.55
N THR A 153 2.37 -13.37 28.57
CA THR A 153 2.59 -14.34 29.66
C THR A 153 4.02 -14.83 29.62
N GLN A 154 4.50 -15.44 30.71
CA GLN A 154 5.87 -16.01 30.76
C GLN A 154 6.14 -17.10 29.72
N ASN A 155 5.09 -17.66 29.12
CA ASN A 155 5.18 -18.60 28.00
C ASN A 155 5.21 -17.87 26.63
N GLY A 156 5.31 -16.54 26.62
CA GLY A 156 5.31 -15.76 25.38
C GLY A 156 3.97 -15.68 24.68
N ASN A 157 2.85 -16.00 25.34
CA ASN A 157 1.52 -15.93 24.73
C ASN A 157 0.75 -14.66 25.17
N ILE A 158 -0.36 -14.35 24.49
CA ILE A 158 -1.27 -13.25 24.83
C ILE A 158 -2.58 -13.81 25.39
N ALA A 159 -3.25 -13.04 26.25
CA ALA A 159 -4.48 -13.47 26.91
C ALA A 159 -5.68 -13.62 25.95
N LYS A 160 -5.75 -12.83 24.88
CA LYS A 160 -6.88 -12.79 23.96
C LYS A 160 -6.42 -12.68 22.52
N SER A 161 -7.03 -13.47 21.64
CA SER A 161 -6.81 -13.41 20.20
C SER A 161 -7.39 -12.14 19.59
N PHE A 162 -6.70 -11.58 18.60
CA PHE A 162 -7.16 -10.39 17.87
C PHE A 162 -6.52 -10.29 16.49
N SER A 163 -6.87 -9.26 15.74
CA SER A 163 -6.27 -8.96 14.44
C SER A 163 -5.89 -7.49 14.32
N ILE A 164 -4.87 -7.23 13.51
CA ILE A 164 -4.51 -5.90 13.01
C ILE A 164 -4.73 -5.88 11.50
N TYR A 165 -5.44 -4.87 11.01
CA TYR A 165 -5.69 -4.62 9.61
C TYR A 165 -4.85 -3.43 9.14
N ILE A 166 -4.27 -3.57 7.94
CA ILE A 166 -3.48 -2.54 7.27
C ILE A 166 -4.25 -2.09 6.03
N PHE A 167 -4.52 -0.79 5.97
CA PHE A 167 -5.22 -0.13 4.89
C PHE A 167 -4.27 0.75 4.10
N ASN A 168 -4.62 0.91 2.84
CA ASN A 168 -3.94 1.83 1.96
C ASN A 168 -4.47 3.28 2.12
N ARG A 169 -3.86 4.24 1.41
CA ARG A 169 -4.25 5.66 1.50
C ARG A 169 -5.71 5.90 1.09
N ALA A 170 -6.24 5.06 0.21
CA ALA A 170 -7.63 5.08 -0.23
C ALA A 170 -8.60 4.41 0.78
N LYS A 171 -8.16 4.12 2.01
CA LYS A 171 -8.95 3.48 3.07
C LYS A 171 -9.48 2.09 2.69
N LYS A 172 -8.78 1.38 1.81
CA LYS A 172 -9.10 0.00 1.39
C LYS A 172 -8.17 -0.98 2.07
N VAL A 173 -8.73 -2.05 2.64
CA VAL A 173 -7.95 -3.05 3.35
C VAL A 173 -7.03 -3.80 2.37
N ARG A 174 -5.78 -4.01 2.77
CA ARG A 174 -4.78 -4.74 1.96
C ARG A 174 -4.21 -5.93 2.70
N TYR A 175 -4.11 -5.84 4.02
CA TYR A 175 -3.49 -6.86 4.85
C TYR A 175 -4.25 -7.08 6.16
N LYS A 176 -4.22 -8.32 6.66
CA LYS A 176 -4.70 -8.70 7.99
C LYS A 176 -3.62 -9.56 8.65
N ILE A 177 -3.27 -9.22 9.88
CA ILE A 177 -2.38 -9.98 10.75
C ILE A 177 -3.24 -10.49 11.89
N SER A 178 -3.31 -11.81 12.09
CA SER A 178 -4.11 -12.44 13.14
C SER A 178 -3.21 -13.04 14.20
N PHE A 179 -3.43 -12.65 15.44
CA PHE A 179 -2.72 -13.10 16.63
C PHE A 179 -3.64 -14.04 17.40
N TYR A 180 -3.22 -15.30 17.56
CA TYR A 180 -3.99 -16.31 18.26
C TYR A 180 -3.36 -16.58 19.63
N GLY A 181 -4.03 -16.08 20.67
CA GLY A 181 -3.72 -16.37 22.07
C GLY A 181 -4.54 -17.56 22.56
N PHE A 182 -3.88 -18.55 23.15
CA PHE A 182 -4.50 -19.72 23.77
C PHE A 182 -3.78 -20.06 25.07
N ASP A 183 -4.52 -20.42 26.11
CA ASP A 183 -3.92 -20.87 27.38
C ASP A 183 -3.17 -22.20 27.25
N ARG A 184 -3.51 -23.02 26.25
CA ARG A 184 -2.93 -24.37 26.05
C ARG A 184 -1.76 -24.43 25.05
N SER A 185 -1.63 -23.48 24.11
CA SER A 185 -0.45 -23.45 23.23
C SER A 185 0.68 -22.69 23.91
N LYS A 186 1.87 -23.30 23.97
CA LYS A 186 3.05 -22.69 24.58
C LYS A 186 3.58 -21.46 23.83
N PHE A 187 3.05 -21.10 22.65
CA PHE A 187 3.57 -20.03 21.81
C PHE A 187 2.45 -19.23 21.16
N LEU A 188 2.71 -17.93 20.94
CA LEU A 188 1.86 -17.05 20.15
C LEU A 188 1.89 -17.47 18.68
N LYS A 189 0.72 -17.77 18.10
CA LYS A 189 0.59 -18.03 16.67
C LYS A 189 0.20 -16.75 15.93
N ILE A 190 0.98 -16.38 14.92
CA ILE A 190 0.72 -15.21 14.07
C ILE A 190 0.48 -15.71 12.65
N ASN A 191 -0.69 -15.39 12.08
CA ASN A 191 -0.97 -15.65 10.68
C ASN A 191 -1.10 -14.33 9.91
N ASN A 192 -0.50 -14.31 8.73
CA ASN A 192 -0.51 -13.17 7.83
C ASN A 192 -1.44 -13.46 6.65
N TYR A 193 -2.26 -12.49 6.26
CA TYR A 193 -3.22 -12.63 5.17
C TYR A 193 -3.19 -11.42 4.25
N ARG A 194 -3.05 -11.68 2.95
CA ARG A 194 -3.15 -10.70 1.88
C ARG A 194 -4.55 -10.68 1.29
N LYS A 195 -5.10 -9.48 1.08
CA LYS A 195 -6.39 -9.31 0.43
C LYS A 195 -6.29 -9.63 -1.07
N LYS A 196 -7.18 -10.49 -1.58
CA LYS A 196 -7.33 -10.78 -3.01
C LYS A 196 -8.02 -9.60 -3.73
N LYS A 197 -7.81 -9.47 -5.04
CA LYS A 197 -8.35 -8.39 -5.88
C LYS A 197 -9.84 -8.54 -6.25
N ASN A 198 -10.58 -9.42 -5.58
CA ASN A 198 -11.98 -9.72 -5.89
C ASN A 198 -12.95 -8.64 -5.38
N ASN A 199 -12.87 -8.29 -4.09
CA ASN A 199 -13.76 -7.33 -3.42
C ASN A 199 -12.95 -6.34 -2.57
N GLU A 200 -13.39 -5.09 -2.54
CA GLU A 200 -12.78 -4.05 -1.71
C GLU A 200 -13.55 -3.90 -0.40
N ILE A 201 -12.83 -3.81 0.71
CA ILE A 201 -13.42 -3.58 2.03
C ILE A 201 -12.89 -2.25 2.53
N SER A 202 -13.80 -1.30 2.76
CA SER A 202 -13.47 0.04 3.25
C SER A 202 -13.24 0.02 4.75
N TYR A 203 -12.46 1.00 5.23
CA TYR A 203 -12.22 1.21 6.65
C TYR A 203 -13.50 1.31 7.48
N SER A 204 -14.51 2.03 6.99
CA SER A 204 -15.80 2.21 7.68
C SER A 204 -16.55 0.91 7.95
N LYS A 205 -16.35 -0.14 7.14
CA LYS A 205 -17.07 -1.41 7.24
C LYS A 205 -16.24 -2.52 7.91
N ILE A 206 -15.00 -2.24 8.32
CA ILE A 206 -14.08 -3.30 8.76
C ILE A 206 -14.53 -3.99 10.05
N SER A 207 -15.15 -3.24 10.97
CA SER A 207 -15.63 -3.79 12.24
C SER A 207 -16.71 -4.84 12.00
N ASP A 208 -17.73 -4.51 11.21
CA ASP A 208 -18.83 -5.41 10.89
C ASP A 208 -18.37 -6.59 10.03
N TYR A 209 -17.51 -6.33 9.05
CA TYR A 209 -16.89 -7.38 8.23
C TYR A 209 -16.09 -8.37 9.09
N HIS A 210 -15.34 -7.90 10.09
CA HIS A 210 -14.59 -8.77 10.98
C HIS A 210 -15.50 -9.69 11.78
N LYS A 211 -16.64 -9.18 12.26
CA LYS A 211 -17.64 -9.97 12.99
C LYS A 211 -18.23 -11.05 12.09
N SER A 212 -18.76 -10.67 10.93
CA SER A 212 -19.42 -11.63 10.02
C SER A 212 -18.47 -12.72 9.51
N THR A 213 -17.22 -12.38 9.21
CA THR A 213 -16.22 -13.37 8.72
C THR A 213 -15.59 -14.24 9.80
N ASN A 214 -15.82 -13.93 11.08
CA ASN A 214 -15.48 -14.86 12.16
C ASN A 214 -16.54 -15.95 12.30
N GLU A 215 -17.80 -15.65 12.00
CA GLU A 215 -18.92 -16.61 11.97
C GLU A 215 -18.88 -17.46 10.69
N ASP A 216 -18.61 -16.84 9.53
CA ASP A 216 -18.43 -17.52 8.25
C ASP A 216 -16.98 -17.48 7.75
N ARG A 217 -16.26 -18.57 8.01
CA ARG A 217 -14.86 -18.74 7.63
C ARG A 217 -14.67 -19.03 6.15
N GLU A 218 -15.67 -19.56 5.44
CA GLU A 218 -15.55 -19.82 4.01
C GLU A 218 -15.50 -18.52 3.23
N THR A 219 -16.38 -17.58 3.58
CA THR A 219 -16.38 -16.23 2.98
C THR A 219 -15.08 -15.49 3.26
N PHE A 220 -14.47 -15.70 4.43
CA PHE A 220 -13.12 -15.18 4.70
C PHE A 220 -12.10 -15.71 3.69
N TYR A 221 -12.02 -17.01 3.45
CA TYR A 221 -11.00 -17.57 2.54
C TYR A 221 -11.27 -17.26 1.05
N LYS A 222 -12.50 -16.91 0.69
CA LYS A 222 -12.79 -16.33 -0.64
C LYS A 222 -12.07 -15.00 -0.83
N ASP A 223 -12.01 -14.15 0.18
CA ASP A 223 -11.41 -12.81 0.11
C ASP A 223 -9.92 -12.73 0.42
N TRP A 224 -9.39 -13.68 1.19
CA TRP A 224 -8.05 -13.62 1.77
C TRP A 224 -7.18 -14.77 1.29
N ARG A 225 -5.90 -14.47 1.03
CA ARG A 225 -4.85 -15.48 0.81
C ARG A 225 -3.94 -15.46 2.03
N LYS A 226 -3.76 -16.61 2.67
CA LYS A 226 -2.77 -16.77 3.73
C LYS A 226 -1.37 -16.70 3.12
N GLU A 227 -0.48 -15.94 3.76
CA GLU A 227 0.96 -15.91 3.49
C GLU A 227 1.72 -16.63 4.61
#